data_AF-A0A3P9AS43-F1
#
_entry.id   AF-A0A3P9AS43-F1
#
_cell.length_a   1.000
_cell.length_b   1.000
_cell.length_c   1.000
_cell.angle_alpha   90.00
_cell.angle_beta   90.00
_cell.angle_gamma   90.00
#
_symmetry.space_group_name_H-M   'P 1'
#
loop_
_entity.id
_entity.type
_entity.pdbx_description
1 polymer ?
#
loop_
_entity_poly.entity_id
_entity_poly.type
_entity_poly.pdbx_seq_one_letter_code
_entity_poly.pdbx_strand_id
1 'polypeptide(L)'
;MHLSHSLLIVLFGLPALLGYRALWQFRSMILCTVPDSWPALDYADYGCYCGLGGSGTPVDELDRCCQVHDQCYSDAMQHDDCWAILDNPYTEIYSYNCDKASKTITCLDDNDPCEKFICECDRNAAMCFSEAGYSEENADIPSDRCQ
;
A
#
# COMPACT_ATOMS: atom_id res chain seq x y z
N MET A 1 -57.14 -8.09 8.90
CA MET A 1 -56.18 -9.06 8.30
C MET A 1 -55.69 -8.40 7.02
N HIS A 2 -54.46 -7.98 6.79
CA HIS A 2 -53.19 -8.04 7.51
C HIS A 2 -52.47 -6.70 7.26
N LEU A 3 -51.86 -6.16 8.31
CA LEU A 3 -50.88 -5.09 8.26
C LEU A 3 -49.55 -5.72 7.82
N SER A 4 -48.88 -5.20 6.79
CA SER A 4 -47.49 -5.58 6.49
C SER A 4 -46.68 -4.31 6.26
N HIS A 5 -46.00 -3.87 7.32
CA HIS A 5 -44.96 -2.85 7.26
C HIS A 5 -43.72 -3.48 6.63
N SER A 6 -43.47 -3.21 5.35
CA SER A 6 -42.16 -3.48 4.76
C SER A 6 -41.20 -2.38 5.22
N LEU A 7 -40.49 -2.65 6.31
CA LEU A 7 -39.39 -1.82 6.79
C LEU A 7 -38.20 -2.03 5.83
N LEU A 8 -38.08 -1.17 4.81
CA LEU A 8 -36.87 -1.07 3.99
C LEU A 8 -35.78 -0.42 4.85
N ILE A 9 -35.03 -1.23 5.58
CA ILE A 9 -33.76 -0.80 6.19
C ILE A 9 -32.77 -0.66 5.03
N VAL A 10 -32.59 0.57 4.55
CA VAL A 10 -31.46 0.87 3.67
C VAL A 10 -30.22 0.95 4.58
N LEU A 11 -29.41 -0.12 4.57
CA LEU A 11 -28.10 -0.16 5.20
C LEU A 11 -27.15 0.79 4.47
N PHE A 12 -27.29 2.10 4.70
CA PHE A 12 -26.27 3.10 4.38
C PHE A 12 -25.19 3.08 5.47
N GLY A 13 -24.48 1.97 5.57
CA GLY A 13 -23.45 1.82 6.59
C GLY A 13 -22.47 0.74 6.20
N LEU A 14 -21.64 1.01 5.19
CA LEU A 14 -20.42 0.25 4.88
C LEU A 14 -19.47 0.89 3.85
N PRO A 15 -19.26 2.23 3.73
CA PRO A 15 -18.18 2.71 2.85
C PRO A 15 -16.79 2.43 3.47
N ALA A 16 -16.69 2.31 4.79
CA ALA A 16 -15.41 2.28 5.49
C ALA A 16 -14.70 0.91 5.53
N LEU A 17 -15.39 -0.22 5.25
CA LEU A 17 -14.74 -1.56 5.30
C LEU A 17 -14.14 -2.01 3.96
N LEU A 18 -14.32 -1.22 2.90
CA LEU A 18 -13.74 -1.51 1.58
C LEU A 18 -12.37 -0.84 1.40
N GLY A 19 -12.06 0.23 2.13
CA GLY A 19 -10.85 1.04 1.92
C GLY A 19 -9.56 0.57 2.62
N TYR A 20 -9.56 -0.60 3.28
CA TYR A 20 -8.41 -1.07 4.08
C TYR A 20 -7.89 -2.44 3.66
N ARG A 21 -8.31 -3.00 2.52
CA ARG A 21 -8.11 -4.42 2.22
C ARG A 21 -6.81 -4.80 1.49
N ALA A 22 -6.04 -3.89 0.87
CA ALA A 22 -4.69 -4.26 0.37
C ALA A 22 -3.59 -3.66 1.23
N LEU A 23 -3.77 -2.42 1.70
CA LEU A 23 -2.77 -1.71 2.50
C LEU A 23 -2.37 -2.46 3.79
N TRP A 24 -3.22 -3.35 4.32
CA TRP A 24 -2.82 -4.21 5.44
C TRP A 24 -1.84 -5.32 5.04
N GLN A 25 -1.89 -5.81 3.80
CA GLN A 25 -0.91 -6.76 3.26
C GLN A 25 0.42 -6.06 3.03
N PHE A 26 0.42 -4.85 2.46
CA PHE A 26 1.64 -4.04 2.36
C PHE A 26 2.26 -3.77 3.74
N ARG A 27 1.46 -3.34 4.73
CA ARG A 27 1.90 -3.20 6.12
C ARG A 27 2.53 -4.50 6.66
N SER A 28 1.96 -5.64 6.32
CA SER A 28 2.45 -6.95 6.77
C SER A 28 3.76 -7.33 6.08
N MET A 29 3.96 -6.93 4.82
CA MET A 29 5.24 -7.06 4.11
C MET A 29 6.32 -6.17 4.75
N ILE A 30 6.02 -4.91 5.06
CA ILE A 30 6.96 -4.03 5.77
C ILE A 30 7.37 -4.64 7.11
N LEU A 31 6.43 -5.20 7.89
CA LEU A 31 6.75 -5.89 9.14
C LEU A 31 7.54 -7.19 8.95
N CYS A 32 7.50 -7.81 7.76
CA CYS A 32 8.34 -8.95 7.44
C CYS A 32 9.82 -8.54 7.31
N THR A 33 10.07 -7.43 6.60
CA THR A 33 11.41 -6.97 6.25
C THR A 33 12.02 -6.05 7.32
N VAL A 34 11.19 -5.27 8.01
CA VAL A 34 11.54 -4.33 9.09
C VAL A 34 10.69 -4.61 10.34
N PRO A 35 10.98 -5.67 11.12
CA PRO A 35 10.10 -6.13 12.19
C PRO A 35 9.87 -5.15 13.35
N ASP A 36 10.84 -4.28 13.61
CA ASP A 36 10.81 -3.32 14.73
C ASP A 36 10.18 -1.97 14.33
N SER A 37 9.71 -1.84 13.09
CA SER A 37 9.03 -0.63 12.59
C SER A 37 7.58 -0.51 13.07
N TRP A 38 7.06 0.69 12.98
CA TRP A 38 5.65 1.04 13.10
C TRP A 38 5.18 1.59 11.76
N PRO A 39 4.82 0.76 10.76
CA PRO A 39 4.75 1.21 9.36
C PRO A 39 3.83 2.40 9.08
N ALA A 40 2.74 2.52 9.82
CA ALA A 40 1.80 3.64 9.68
C ALA A 40 2.29 4.95 10.31
N LEU A 41 3.25 4.90 11.24
CA LEU A 41 3.88 6.07 11.84
C LEU A 41 5.19 6.40 11.14
N ASP A 42 5.97 5.39 10.79
CA ASP A 42 7.31 5.58 10.21
C ASP A 42 7.26 5.93 8.72
N TYR A 43 6.28 5.42 7.96
CA TYR A 43 6.33 5.48 6.48
C TYR A 43 5.09 6.11 5.82
N ALA A 44 4.06 6.52 6.58
CA ALA A 44 2.84 7.07 5.98
C ALA A 44 2.84 8.60 5.80
N ASP A 45 3.82 9.29 6.39
CA ASP A 45 4.05 10.73 6.27
C ASP A 45 5.57 11.01 6.39
N TYR A 46 6.32 10.54 5.40
CA TYR A 46 7.78 10.63 5.38
C TYR A 46 8.28 11.21 4.06
N GLY A 47 9.20 12.17 4.16
CA GLY A 47 9.81 12.80 2.99
C GLY A 47 8.77 13.49 2.12
N CYS A 48 8.94 13.34 0.81
CA CYS A 48 8.12 13.98 -0.19
C CYS A 48 7.19 13.05 -0.94
N TYR A 49 7.31 11.72 -0.77
CA TYR A 49 6.55 10.70 -1.49
C TYR A 49 5.91 9.67 -0.57
N CYS A 50 6.49 9.34 0.59
CA CYS A 50 5.90 8.33 1.46
C CYS A 50 4.62 8.88 2.14
N GLY A 51 3.46 8.57 1.55
CA GLY A 51 2.16 9.05 1.99
C GLY A 51 1.19 9.24 0.83
N LEU A 52 0.18 10.09 0.99
CA LEU A 52 -0.74 10.41 -0.09
C LEU A 52 -0.19 11.56 -0.95
N GLY A 53 -0.04 11.31 -2.25
CA GLY A 53 0.31 12.33 -3.24
C GLY A 53 1.73 12.14 -3.75
N GLY A 54 2.62 13.06 -3.39
CA GLY A 54 4.03 13.00 -3.75
C GLY A 54 4.44 13.92 -4.90
N SER A 55 5.55 14.65 -4.74
CA SER A 55 6.09 15.54 -5.77
C SER A 55 7.53 15.96 -5.50
N GLY A 56 8.17 16.54 -6.51
CA GLY A 56 9.53 17.09 -6.37
C GLY A 56 10.62 16.02 -6.33
N THR A 57 11.74 16.35 -5.68
CA THR A 57 12.89 15.45 -5.55
C THR A 57 12.85 14.68 -4.23
N PRO A 58 12.99 13.34 -4.23
CA PRO A 58 13.06 12.58 -2.98
C PRO A 58 14.20 13.05 -2.07
N VAL A 59 13.92 13.16 -0.77
CA VAL A 59 14.87 13.71 0.21
C VAL A 59 15.97 12.72 0.61
N ASP A 60 15.72 11.43 0.47
CA ASP A 60 16.68 10.34 0.70
C ASP A 60 16.26 9.05 -0.03
N GLU A 61 16.97 7.95 0.25
CA GLU A 61 16.69 6.65 -0.37
C GLU A 61 15.35 6.04 0.07
N LEU A 62 14.88 6.31 1.30
CA LEU A 62 13.60 5.79 1.77
C LEU A 62 12.46 6.48 1.03
N ASP A 63 12.57 7.80 0.88
CA ASP A 63 11.63 8.59 0.08
C ASP A 63 11.67 8.20 -1.40
N ARG A 64 12.84 7.81 -1.92
CA ARG A 64 12.98 7.24 -3.27
C ARG A 64 12.22 5.92 -3.41
N CYS A 65 12.26 5.05 -2.41
CA CYS A 65 11.48 3.80 -2.42
C CYS A 65 9.98 4.09 -2.59
N CYS A 66 9.48 5.12 -1.90
CA CYS A 66 8.08 5.54 -2.00
C CYS A 66 7.74 6.14 -3.38
N GLN A 67 8.61 6.97 -3.95
CA GLN A 67 8.43 7.47 -5.32
C GLN A 67 8.29 6.32 -6.34
N VAL A 68 9.11 5.27 -6.20
CA VAL A 68 9.04 4.10 -7.08
C VAL A 68 7.76 3.31 -6.84
N HIS A 69 7.32 3.18 -5.58
CA HIS A 69 6.06 2.53 -5.22
C HIS A 69 4.85 3.27 -5.81
N ASP A 70 4.80 4.60 -5.71
CA ASP A 70 3.75 5.43 -6.29
C ASP A 70 3.66 5.28 -7.82
N GLN A 71 4.82 5.23 -8.49
CA GLN A 71 4.87 4.96 -9.92
C GLN A 71 4.35 3.55 -10.23
N CYS A 72 4.74 2.55 -9.45
CA CYS A 72 4.26 1.18 -9.62
C CYS A 72 2.74 1.08 -9.45
N TYR A 73 2.17 1.74 -8.44
CA TYR A 73 0.72 1.82 -8.26
C TYR A 73 0.03 2.57 -9.41
N SER A 74 0.64 3.63 -9.92
CA SER A 74 0.15 4.36 -11.10
C SER A 74 0.13 3.48 -12.35
N ASP A 75 1.13 2.63 -12.51
CA ASP A 75 1.22 1.66 -13.60
C ASP A 75 0.18 0.53 -13.43
N ALA A 76 -0.03 0.05 -12.19
CA ALA A 76 -1.07 -0.94 -11.88
C ALA A 76 -2.47 -0.45 -12.27
N MET A 77 -2.78 0.82 -11.95
CA MET A 77 -4.07 1.44 -12.33
C MET A 77 -4.27 1.59 -13.84
N GLN A 78 -3.20 1.48 -14.63
CA GLN A 78 -3.22 1.57 -16.10
C GLN A 78 -2.97 0.22 -16.78
N HIS A 79 -2.73 -0.84 -16.00
CA HIS A 79 -2.37 -2.14 -16.53
C HIS A 79 -3.57 -2.80 -17.22
N ASP A 80 -3.37 -3.37 -18.41
CA ASP A 80 -4.46 -3.94 -19.23
C ASP A 80 -5.19 -5.10 -18.54
N ASP A 81 -4.48 -5.84 -17.68
CA ASP A 81 -5.04 -6.93 -16.88
C ASP A 81 -5.71 -6.46 -15.57
N CYS A 82 -5.63 -5.17 -15.23
CA CYS A 82 -6.26 -4.59 -14.04
C CYS A 82 -7.50 -3.78 -14.43
N TRP A 83 -8.66 -4.16 -13.92
CA TRP A 83 -9.87 -3.36 -14.07
C TRP A 83 -9.96 -2.33 -12.95
N ALA A 84 -9.41 -1.12 -13.17
CA ALA A 84 -9.27 -0.06 -12.16
C ALA A 84 -10.52 0.31 -11.32
N ILE A 85 -11.73 -0.08 -11.74
CA ILE A 85 -12.96 0.10 -10.95
C ILE A 85 -13.03 -0.90 -9.79
N LEU A 86 -12.54 -2.13 -9.98
CA LEU A 86 -12.51 -3.19 -8.98
C LEU A 86 -11.09 -3.42 -8.43
N ASP A 87 -10.10 -3.40 -9.31
CA ASP A 87 -8.72 -3.83 -9.02
C ASP A 87 -7.86 -2.60 -8.69
N ASN A 88 -8.16 -2.00 -7.54
CA ASN A 88 -7.44 -0.84 -7.04
C ASN A 88 -6.27 -1.31 -6.16
N PRO A 89 -5.02 -0.84 -6.39
CA PRO A 89 -3.84 -1.29 -5.63
C PRO A 89 -3.88 -1.01 -4.12
N TYR A 90 -4.80 -0.16 -3.65
CA TYR A 90 -5.05 0.08 -2.23
C TYR A 90 -6.04 -0.93 -1.60
N THR A 91 -6.80 -1.68 -2.40
CA THR A 91 -7.87 -2.59 -1.94
C THR A 91 -7.80 -4.01 -2.49
N GLU A 92 -7.08 -4.24 -3.59
CA GLU A 92 -6.92 -5.56 -4.21
C GLU A 92 -6.13 -6.53 -3.32
N ILE A 93 -6.64 -7.75 -3.16
CA ILE A 93 -6.02 -8.74 -2.28
C ILE A 93 -5.20 -9.70 -3.13
N TYR A 94 -3.95 -9.93 -2.73
CA TYR A 94 -3.05 -10.84 -3.43
C TYR A 94 -2.50 -11.93 -2.49
N SER A 95 -2.01 -13.02 -3.07
CA SER A 95 -1.33 -14.12 -2.39
C SER A 95 0.18 -13.88 -2.29
N TYR A 96 0.73 -13.90 -1.07
CA TYR A 96 2.17 -13.79 -0.83
C TYR A 96 2.62 -14.66 0.34
N ASN A 97 3.92 -14.93 0.42
CA ASN A 97 4.57 -15.55 1.57
C ASN A 97 5.68 -14.65 2.13
N CYS A 98 5.85 -14.69 3.45
CA CYS A 98 6.97 -14.07 4.17
C CYS A 98 7.78 -15.18 4.86
N ASP A 99 9.03 -15.35 4.45
CA ASP A 99 10.01 -16.09 5.25
C ASP A 99 10.60 -15.14 6.30
N LYS A 100 10.13 -15.28 7.55
CA LYS A 100 10.57 -14.44 8.67
C LYS A 100 12.04 -14.64 9.06
N ALA A 101 12.63 -15.79 8.76
CA ALA A 101 14.01 -16.07 9.11
C ALA A 101 14.97 -15.34 8.16
N SER A 102 14.67 -15.38 6.86
CA SER A 102 15.43 -14.65 5.84
C SER A 102 14.92 -13.24 5.56
N LYS A 103 13.81 -12.84 6.18
CA LYS A 103 13.10 -11.57 5.95
C LYS A 103 12.79 -11.34 4.47
N THR A 104 12.47 -12.41 3.75
CA THR A 104 12.24 -12.38 2.30
C THR A 104 10.76 -12.60 2.01
N ILE A 105 10.24 -11.78 1.10
CA ILE A 105 8.86 -11.89 0.61
C ILE A 105 8.87 -12.55 -0.77
N THR A 106 7.86 -13.36 -1.05
CA THR A 106 7.60 -13.95 -2.36
C THR A 106 6.13 -13.77 -2.71
N CYS A 107 5.83 -13.12 -3.83
CA CYS A 107 4.49 -13.12 -4.41
C CYS A 107 4.21 -14.48 -5.04
N LEU A 108 3.09 -15.12 -4.70
CA LEU A 108 2.80 -16.48 -5.12
C LEU A 108 2.29 -16.53 -6.56
N ASP A 109 2.29 -17.73 -7.15
CA ASP A 109 1.94 -17.95 -8.57
C ASP A 109 0.44 -18.23 -8.80
N ASP A 110 -0.34 -18.32 -7.72
CA ASP A 110 -1.80 -18.42 -7.76
C ASP A 110 -2.49 -17.05 -7.94
N ASN A 111 -1.73 -15.96 -7.91
CA ASN A 111 -2.20 -14.63 -8.29
C ASN A 111 -2.52 -14.56 -9.78
N ASP A 112 -3.59 -13.89 -10.14
CA ASP A 112 -3.79 -13.39 -11.49
C ASP A 112 -2.75 -12.29 -11.85
N PRO A 113 -2.65 -11.88 -13.13
CA PRO A 113 -1.66 -10.90 -13.54
C PRO A 113 -1.75 -9.55 -12.79
N CYS A 114 -2.95 -9.09 -12.44
CA CYS A 114 -3.14 -7.83 -11.72
C CYS A 114 -2.71 -7.96 -10.25
N GLU A 115 -3.21 -9.00 -9.57
CA GLU A 115 -2.85 -9.32 -8.19
C GLU A 115 -1.32 -9.49 -8.05
N LYS A 116 -0.69 -10.18 -9.01
CA LYS A 116 0.77 -10.40 -9.04
C LYS A 116 1.52 -9.09 -9.22
N PHE A 117 1.06 -8.22 -10.10
CA PHE A 117 1.69 -6.93 -10.36
C PHE A 117 1.67 -6.05 -9.11
N ILE A 118 0.51 -5.91 -8.46
CA ILE A 118 0.34 -5.13 -7.22
C ILE A 118 1.18 -5.74 -6.08
N CYS A 119 1.17 -7.06 -5.94
CA CYS A 119 2.00 -7.74 -4.95
C CYS A 119 3.49 -7.42 -5.14
N GLU A 120 4.00 -7.41 -6.38
CA GLU A 120 5.40 -7.09 -6.64
C GLU A 120 5.72 -5.61 -6.36
N CYS A 121 4.77 -4.68 -6.56
CA CYS A 121 4.94 -3.29 -6.11
C CYS A 121 5.21 -3.24 -4.60
N ASP A 122 4.35 -3.86 -3.81
CA ASP A 122 4.44 -3.86 -2.34
C ASP A 122 5.67 -4.61 -1.83
N ARG A 123 5.99 -5.74 -2.45
CA ARG A 123 7.19 -6.53 -2.16
C ARG A 123 8.44 -5.70 -2.39
N ASN A 124 8.56 -5.05 -3.54
CA ASN A 124 9.74 -4.26 -3.87
C ASN A 124 9.90 -3.06 -2.93
N ALA A 125 8.81 -2.37 -2.60
CA ALA A 125 8.83 -1.28 -1.63
C ALA A 125 9.27 -1.76 -0.23
N ALA A 126 8.68 -2.86 0.28
CA ALA A 126 9.03 -3.41 1.59
C ALA A 126 10.49 -3.88 1.68
N MET A 127 11.02 -4.48 0.61
CA MET A 127 12.44 -4.84 0.54
C MET A 127 13.33 -3.59 0.51
N CYS A 128 12.96 -2.57 -0.28
CA CYS A 128 13.66 -1.29 -0.37
C CYS A 128 13.74 -0.57 0.99
N PHE A 129 12.62 -0.51 1.73
CA PHE A 129 12.57 0.09 3.07
C PHE A 129 13.55 -0.56 4.05
N SER A 130 13.81 -1.86 3.90
CA SER A 130 14.76 -2.58 4.77
C SER A 130 16.23 -2.25 4.52
N GLU A 131 16.53 -1.62 3.37
CA GLU A 131 17.90 -1.28 2.96
C GLU A 131 18.17 0.23 3.03
N ALA A 132 17.13 1.07 2.87
CA ALA A 132 17.27 2.52 2.71
C ALA A 132 17.70 3.27 4.00
N GLY A 133 17.40 2.72 5.17
CA GLY A 133 17.54 3.42 6.45
C GLY A 133 16.38 4.40 6.72
N TYR A 134 16.30 4.91 7.95
CA TYR A 134 15.24 5.82 8.39
C TYR A 134 15.85 7.06 9.05
N SER A 135 15.35 8.25 8.68
CA SER A 135 15.81 9.53 9.20
C SER A 135 14.67 10.32 9.85
N GLU A 136 14.71 10.48 11.17
CA GLU A 136 13.67 11.21 11.92
C GLU A 136 13.49 12.67 11.45
N GLU A 137 14.52 13.31 10.90
CA GLU A 137 14.44 14.69 10.38
C GLU A 137 13.62 14.82 9.08
N ASN A 138 13.36 13.69 8.42
CA ASN A 138 12.56 13.61 7.20
C ASN A 138 11.13 13.13 7.46
N ALA A 139 10.78 12.79 8.72
CA ALA A 139 9.41 12.52 9.10
C ALA A 139 8.59 13.82 9.17
N ASP A 140 7.34 13.77 8.72
CA ASP A 140 6.34 14.85 8.80
C ASP A 140 6.84 16.21 8.26
N ILE A 141 7.66 16.21 7.21
CA ILE A 141 8.21 17.46 6.67
C ILE A 141 7.13 18.27 5.92
N PRO A 142 7.17 19.61 5.99
CA PRO A 142 6.28 20.46 5.22
C PRO A 142 6.41 20.24 3.70
N SER A 143 5.28 20.14 3.00
CA SER A 143 5.24 19.88 1.55
C SER A 143 5.87 20.98 0.69
N ASP A 144 6.04 22.21 1.21
CA ASP A 144 6.75 23.29 0.52
C ASP A 144 8.27 23.07 0.43
N ARG A 145 8.80 22.09 1.19
CA ARG A 145 10.17 21.59 1.06
C ARG A 145 10.34 20.59 -0.08
N CYS A 146 9.24 20.11 -0.67
CA CYS A 146 9.23 19.20 -1.81
C CYS A 146 9.20 19.99 -3.11
N GLN A 147 10.38 20.18 -3.72
CA GLN A 147 10.60 20.99 -4.93
C GLN A 147 10.98 20.13 -6.13
#